data_AF-A0A453B3A6-F1
#
_entry.id   AF-A0A453B3A6-F1
#
_cell.length_a   1.000
_cell.length_b   1.000
_cell.length_c   1.000
_cell.angle_alpha   90.00
_cell.angle_beta   90.00
_cell.angle_gamma   90.00
#
_symmetry.space_group_name_H-M   'P 1'
#
loop_
_entity.id
_entity.type
_entity.pdbx_description
1 polymer ?
#
loop_
_entity_poly.entity_id
_entity_poly.type
_entity_poly.pdbx_seq_one_letter_code
_entity_poly.pdbx_strand_id
1 'polypeptide(L)'
;SVAPTFLDASRRPFPRGIRVPRAPFAVRGIREAARGTTVRGARTMAAAAPPLCAWLVAAGAHADFGADEHRQTQCLDAGSGATFGLDRRPLGVRRRGSARSGMAVSVALQPERVIVEKKRPDVKQRRVVVTGMGVVTPLGHDPDVFYNNLLDGHSGISEIETFDCSKFPTRIAGEIKSFSTEGWVVPKLSKRMDKFMLYLITAGKKALENGGLTEEVRNDLDKTRCGVLIGSAMGGMKVFNDAIEALRVSYRKMNPFCVPFATTNMGSAILAMDLGWMGPNYSISTACATSNFCILNAANHIRRGEADVMLCGGSDAPLIPIGLGGFVACRALSQRNSDPTKASRPWDMDRDGFVMGEGAGVLVLEELEHAKQRGATIYAEFLGGSFTCDAYHMTEPHPEGEIHILTLSCSSVFLPKYHLLPTSTFPPYQERGSLSALRRHWLIQG
;
A
#
# COMPACT_ATOMS: atom_id res chain seq x y z
N SER A 1 -10.52 -52.28 39.53
CA SER A 1 -9.98 -53.05 40.67
C SER A 1 -8.50 -53.26 40.48
N VAL A 2 -7.71 -52.72 41.41
CA VAL A 2 -6.36 -53.12 41.85
C VAL A 2 -5.19 -52.99 40.86
N ALA A 3 -4.20 -52.24 41.34
CA ALA A 3 -2.85 -52.00 40.83
C ALA A 3 -1.91 -53.24 40.96
N PRO A 4 -0.59 -53.09 40.73
CA PRO A 4 0.31 -52.65 41.82
C PRO A 4 1.38 -51.60 41.35
N THR A 5 1.83 -50.56 42.09
CA THR A 5 2.61 -50.42 43.37
C THR A 5 3.94 -51.22 43.40
N PHE A 6 5.12 -50.75 43.85
CA PHE A 6 5.72 -49.50 44.36
C PHE A 6 7.24 -49.74 44.62
N LEU A 7 7.96 -48.70 45.14
CA LEU A 7 9.30 -48.63 45.80
C LEU A 7 10.43 -48.05 44.92
N ASP A 8 10.92 -46.80 45.07
CA ASP A 8 11.40 -45.97 46.22
C ASP A 8 12.78 -46.36 46.79
N ALA A 9 13.72 -45.41 46.71
CA ALA A 9 14.81 -45.21 47.68
C ALA A 9 15.47 -43.82 47.53
N SER A 10 14.88 -42.82 48.21
CA SER A 10 15.50 -41.95 49.23
C SER A 10 16.89 -41.26 49.05
N ARG A 11 16.84 -39.92 49.24
CA ARG A 11 17.65 -39.04 50.15
C ARG A 11 19.07 -38.52 49.78
N ARG A 12 19.08 -37.19 49.48
CA ARG A 12 19.98 -36.01 49.79
C ARG A 12 21.24 -36.22 50.70
N PRO A 13 22.25 -35.29 50.81
CA PRO A 13 22.26 -33.82 50.54
C PRO A 13 23.56 -33.16 49.95
N PHE A 14 23.49 -31.83 49.75
CA PHE A 14 24.54 -30.84 49.40
C PHE A 14 25.79 -30.80 50.33
N PRO A 15 26.91 -30.19 49.88
CA PRO A 15 27.29 -28.89 50.46
C PRO A 15 27.87 -27.83 49.50
N ARG A 16 28.00 -26.62 50.05
CA ARG A 16 28.36 -25.30 49.48
C ARG A 16 29.87 -25.15 49.15
N GLY A 17 30.19 -24.25 48.21
CA GLY A 17 31.21 -23.22 48.46
C GLY A 17 32.33 -22.98 47.41
N ILE A 18 32.36 -21.73 46.92
CA ILE A 18 33.53 -20.83 46.80
C ILE A 18 34.30 -20.69 45.44
N ARG A 19 34.31 -19.42 45.00
CA ARG A 19 35.31 -18.59 44.27
C ARG A 19 35.29 -18.44 42.74
N VAL A 20 35.03 -17.18 42.40
CA VAL A 20 35.35 -16.40 41.19
C VAL A 20 36.87 -16.34 40.93
N PRO A 21 37.31 -16.24 39.67
CA PRO A 21 38.50 -15.49 39.32
C PRO A 21 38.15 -14.28 38.44
N ARG A 22 38.42 -13.07 38.97
CA ARG A 22 38.74 -11.87 38.20
C ARG A 22 40.26 -11.83 38.05
N ALA A 23 40.76 -11.59 36.85
CA ALA A 23 42.13 -11.18 36.60
C ALA A 23 42.20 -10.43 35.24
N PRO A 24 43.20 -9.56 35.02
CA PRO A 24 42.98 -8.17 34.61
C PRO A 24 43.64 -7.85 33.24
N PHE A 25 43.93 -6.57 33.02
CA PHE A 25 44.70 -5.91 31.94
C PHE A 25 43.85 -5.23 30.85
N ALA A 26 44.20 -4.06 30.34
CA ALA A 26 45.00 -2.90 30.75
C ALA A 26 44.86 -1.93 29.56
N VAL A 27 44.53 -0.67 29.82
CA VAL A 27 44.50 0.37 28.78
C VAL A 27 45.80 1.17 28.88
N ARG A 28 46.66 1.05 27.87
CA ARG A 28 47.77 1.94 27.44
C ARG A 28 48.06 1.50 26.00
N GLY A 29 47.97 2.29 24.92
CA GLY A 29 48.32 3.69 24.73
C GLY A 29 49.63 3.76 23.93
N ILE A 30 49.59 3.66 22.59
CA ILE A 30 50.72 3.82 21.66
C ILE A 30 50.12 4.28 20.31
N ARG A 31 50.21 5.56 19.86
CA ARG A 31 51.32 6.30 19.22
C ARG A 31 51.93 5.63 17.98
N GLU A 32 51.68 6.26 16.83
CA GLU A 32 52.44 6.32 15.57
C GLU A 32 53.59 5.34 15.31
N ALA A 33 53.55 4.68 14.15
CA ALA A 33 54.72 4.49 13.31
C ALA A 33 54.31 4.31 11.84
N ALA A 34 54.59 5.33 11.04
CA ALA A 34 54.67 5.25 9.59
C ALA A 34 56.07 4.74 9.17
N ARG A 35 56.11 4.03 8.03
CA ARG A 35 57.23 3.54 7.17
C ARG A 35 56.94 2.07 6.87
N GLY A 36 56.62 1.63 5.66
CA GLY A 36 57.11 2.04 4.36
C GLY A 36 57.68 0.78 3.72
N THR A 37 56.97 0.21 2.75
CA THR A 37 57.56 -0.69 1.73
C THR A 37 56.63 -0.75 0.53
N THR A 38 57.14 -0.17 -0.54
CA THR A 38 56.68 -0.21 -1.92
C THR A 38 56.78 -1.63 -2.49
N VAL A 39 55.88 -2.01 -3.41
CA VAL A 39 56.20 -2.30 -4.82
C VAL A 39 54.94 -2.76 -5.59
N ARG A 40 54.60 -1.93 -6.59
CA ARG A 40 54.05 -2.19 -7.93
C ARG A 40 52.84 -3.13 -8.13
N GLY A 41 51.79 -2.54 -8.69
CA GLY A 41 51.27 -2.99 -9.98
C GLY A 41 49.75 -3.18 -10.08
N ALA A 42 48.98 -2.11 -10.31
CA ALA A 42 47.71 -2.22 -11.01
C ALA A 42 47.32 -0.87 -11.63
N ARG A 43 47.10 -0.89 -12.94
CA ARG A 43 46.58 0.23 -13.72
C ARG A 43 45.11 0.46 -13.38
N THR A 44 44.80 1.75 -13.25
CA THR A 44 43.53 2.46 -13.29
C THR A 44 42.40 1.85 -14.12
N MET A 45 41.18 1.84 -13.54
CA MET A 45 39.95 2.33 -14.18
C MET A 45 39.06 2.96 -13.09
N ALA A 46 38.64 4.19 -13.37
CA ALA A 46 37.94 5.08 -12.46
C ALA A 46 36.47 4.65 -12.26
N ALA A 47 36.01 4.67 -11.01
CA ALA A 47 34.60 4.55 -10.66
C ALA A 47 33.91 5.91 -10.83
N ALA A 48 32.99 5.99 -11.79
CA ALA A 48 32.08 7.11 -11.95
C ALA A 48 30.94 6.98 -10.93
N ALA A 49 30.85 7.93 -10.00
CA ALA A 49 29.68 8.14 -9.15
C ALA A 49 28.67 9.04 -9.88
N PRO A 50 27.36 8.71 -9.92
CA PRO A 50 26.35 9.63 -10.43
C PRO A 50 25.97 10.69 -9.39
N PRO A 51 25.62 11.92 -9.82
CA PRO A 51 25.51 13.08 -8.95
C PRO A 51 24.17 13.15 -8.20
N LEU A 52 24.25 13.71 -6.99
CA LEU A 52 23.14 14.17 -6.16
C LEU A 52 22.37 15.29 -6.90
N CYS A 53 21.15 15.01 -7.35
CA CYS A 53 20.19 16.05 -7.74
C CYS A 53 19.34 16.46 -6.54
N ALA A 54 19.68 17.61 -5.96
CA ALA A 54 18.82 18.36 -5.08
C ALA A 54 17.68 19.02 -5.89
N TRP A 55 16.43 18.78 -5.52
CA TRP A 55 15.31 19.61 -5.96
C TRP A 55 14.87 20.51 -4.81
N LEU A 56 15.17 21.80 -4.96
CA LEU A 56 14.61 22.91 -4.19
C LEU A 56 13.17 23.15 -4.67
N VAL A 57 12.22 23.16 -3.73
CA VAL A 57 10.86 23.61 -3.93
C VAL A 57 10.85 25.14 -3.99
N ALA A 58 10.61 25.70 -5.17
CA ALA A 58 10.29 27.13 -5.32
C ALA A 58 8.77 27.30 -5.37
N ALA A 59 8.20 27.82 -4.28
CA ALA A 59 6.83 28.31 -4.25
C ALA A 59 6.79 29.68 -4.96
N GLY A 60 6.19 29.73 -6.14
CA GLY A 60 5.87 30.96 -6.84
C GLY A 60 4.36 31.19 -6.82
N ALA A 61 3.91 32.06 -5.92
CA ALA A 61 2.55 32.57 -5.93
C ALA A 61 2.46 33.73 -6.92
N HIS A 62 1.61 33.58 -7.94
CA HIS A 62 1.07 34.69 -8.72
C HIS A 62 -0.42 34.43 -8.92
N ALA A 63 -1.24 35.19 -8.22
CA ALA A 63 -2.64 35.41 -8.56
C ALA A 63 -2.90 36.90 -8.32
N ASP A 64 -3.32 37.60 -9.36
CA ASP A 64 -3.77 38.98 -9.24
C ASP A 64 -4.87 39.27 -10.27
N PHE A 65 -5.91 39.94 -9.76
CA PHE A 65 -7.11 40.55 -10.38
C PHE A 65 -8.20 39.66 -10.97
N GLY A 66 -9.50 39.92 -10.75
CA GLY A 66 -10.23 40.98 -10.03
C GLY A 66 -11.72 40.57 -9.94
N ALA A 67 -12.36 40.78 -8.79
CA ALA A 67 -13.36 41.83 -8.54
C ALA A 67 -14.70 41.64 -9.27
N ASP A 68 -15.76 41.29 -8.52
CA ASP A 68 -16.98 42.09 -8.50
C ASP A 68 -17.82 41.90 -7.22
N GLU A 69 -17.93 43.01 -6.49
CA GLU A 69 -19.03 43.56 -5.70
C GLU A 69 -20.31 42.74 -5.40
N HIS A 70 -20.71 42.62 -4.12
CA HIS A 70 -21.61 43.58 -3.43
C HIS A 70 -22.04 43.12 -2.02
N ARG A 71 -22.26 44.14 -1.17
CA ARG A 71 -23.15 44.26 0.00
C ARG A 71 -22.60 44.12 1.44
N GLN A 72 -22.49 45.33 2.00
CA GLN A 72 -22.37 45.80 3.38
C GLN A 72 -23.27 45.11 4.43
N THR A 73 -22.72 44.94 5.64
CA THR A 73 -23.22 45.49 6.94
C THR A 73 -22.16 45.19 8.02
N GLN A 74 -21.35 46.16 8.45
CA GLN A 74 -21.46 46.90 9.73
C GLN A 74 -21.68 46.03 10.99
N CYS A 75 -20.67 45.91 11.87
CA CYS A 75 -20.56 46.70 13.11
C CYS A 75 -19.43 46.19 14.06
N LEU A 76 -18.55 47.12 14.47
CA LEU A 76 -18.07 47.41 15.85
C LEU A 76 -17.28 46.32 16.62
N ASP A 77 -16.22 46.56 17.39
CA ASP A 77 -15.37 47.73 17.68
C ASP A 77 -14.17 47.25 18.53
N ALA A 78 -13.18 48.15 18.72
CA ALA A 78 -12.09 48.16 19.71
C ALA A 78 -10.88 47.21 19.50
N GLY A 79 -9.62 47.64 19.60
CA GLY A 79 -9.03 48.93 19.95
C GLY A 79 -7.55 48.76 20.38
N SER A 80 -6.77 49.83 20.25
CA SER A 80 -5.35 50.06 20.65
C SER A 80 -4.26 49.48 19.72
N GLY A 81 -3.27 50.21 19.20
CA GLY A 81 -2.86 51.61 19.34
C GLY A 81 -1.34 51.71 19.52
N ALA A 82 -0.60 52.20 18.51
CA ALA A 82 0.67 52.92 18.69
C ALA A 82 1.09 53.63 17.39
N THR A 83 1.11 54.95 17.48
CA THR A 83 1.45 55.98 16.48
C THR A 83 2.95 56.20 16.35
N PHE A 84 3.43 56.60 15.17
CA PHE A 84 4.38 57.72 15.02
C PHE A 84 4.23 58.32 13.61
N GLY A 85 3.73 59.55 13.56
CA GLY A 85 3.76 60.40 12.37
C GLY A 85 4.90 61.41 12.47
N LEU A 86 5.37 61.90 11.32
CA LEU A 86 6.00 63.21 11.21
C LEU A 86 5.78 63.78 9.80
N ASP A 87 5.80 65.10 9.78
CA ASP A 87 4.97 66.00 8.98
C ASP A 87 5.53 66.39 7.61
N ARG A 88 4.63 66.91 6.76
CA ARG A 88 4.92 67.48 5.43
C ARG A 88 5.34 68.96 5.54
N ARG A 89 6.20 69.46 4.64
CA ARG A 89 5.90 70.53 3.64
C ARG A 89 7.16 71.06 2.89
N PRO A 90 6.98 71.73 1.71
CA PRO A 90 7.91 71.69 0.58
C PRO A 90 8.62 73.04 0.33
N LEU A 91 9.56 73.09 -0.63
CA LEU A 91 9.82 74.24 -1.54
C LEU A 91 10.94 73.93 -2.55
N GLY A 92 10.80 74.39 -3.80
CA GLY A 92 11.94 74.61 -4.70
C GLY A 92 11.76 74.24 -6.17
N VAL A 93 11.26 75.18 -6.98
CA VAL A 93 11.26 75.12 -8.46
C VAL A 93 12.64 75.47 -9.03
N ARG A 94 13.12 74.72 -10.03
CA ARG A 94 14.04 75.26 -11.05
C ARG A 94 13.86 74.58 -12.41
N ARG A 95 13.42 75.36 -13.40
CA ARG A 95 13.35 75.02 -14.83
C ARG A 95 14.74 75.06 -15.48
N ARG A 96 15.05 74.11 -16.36
CA ARG A 96 15.91 74.33 -17.54
C ARG A 96 15.65 73.29 -18.64
N GLY A 97 15.28 73.79 -19.83
CA GLY A 97 15.84 73.40 -21.13
C GLY A 97 15.46 72.06 -21.78
N SER A 98 14.45 72.11 -22.65
CA SER A 98 14.29 71.41 -23.94
C SER A 98 15.33 70.36 -24.41
N ALA A 99 14.85 69.13 -24.66
CA ALA A 99 15.17 68.38 -25.89
C ALA A 99 14.02 67.40 -26.21
N ARG A 100 13.55 67.42 -27.46
CA ARG A 100 12.54 66.50 -28.02
C ARG A 100 13.12 65.10 -28.16
N SER A 101 12.37 64.07 -27.76
CA SER A 101 12.54 62.69 -28.27
C SER A 101 11.22 61.92 -28.11
N GLY A 102 10.88 61.15 -29.15
CA GLY A 102 9.60 60.53 -29.50
C GLY A 102 8.70 59.96 -28.40
N MET A 103 7.39 60.16 -28.58
CA MET A 103 6.37 59.30 -27.97
C MET A 103 6.52 57.88 -28.50
N ALA A 104 6.88 56.94 -27.62
CA ALA A 104 6.72 55.53 -27.88
C ALA A 104 5.22 55.19 -27.76
N VAL A 105 4.59 54.85 -28.89
CA VAL A 105 3.26 54.25 -28.91
C VAL A 105 3.46 52.76 -28.70
N SER A 106 3.06 52.25 -27.53
CA SER A 106 2.94 50.80 -27.32
C SER A 106 1.71 50.30 -28.06
N VAL A 107 1.89 49.71 -29.24
CA VAL A 107 0.86 48.92 -29.90
C VAL A 107 0.78 47.58 -29.19
N ALA A 108 -0.32 47.33 -28.49
CA ALA A 108 -0.61 46.02 -27.92
C ALA A 108 -0.98 45.06 -29.07
N LEU A 109 -0.01 44.26 -29.51
CA LEU A 109 -0.28 43.08 -30.33
C LEU A 109 -0.98 42.03 -29.44
N GLN A 110 -2.30 41.93 -29.58
CA GLN A 110 -3.05 40.77 -29.09
C GLN A 110 -2.69 39.57 -29.98
N PRO A 111 -2.06 38.50 -29.46
CA PRO A 111 -1.88 37.29 -30.25
C PRO A 111 -3.25 36.64 -30.43
N GLU A 112 -3.70 36.56 -31.67
CA GLU A 112 -4.89 35.81 -32.05
C GLU A 112 -4.67 34.34 -31.63
N ARG A 113 -5.41 33.87 -30.61
CA ARG A 113 -5.41 32.47 -30.21
C ARG A 113 -6.07 31.67 -31.31
N VAL A 114 -5.26 31.15 -32.23
CA VAL A 114 -5.67 30.07 -33.13
C VAL A 114 -5.96 28.86 -32.24
N ILE A 115 -7.25 28.59 -32.01
CA ILE A 115 -7.70 27.32 -31.46
C ILE A 115 -7.50 26.29 -32.57
N VAL A 116 -6.31 25.70 -32.61
CA VAL A 116 -6.10 24.48 -33.37
C VAL A 116 -6.87 23.39 -32.64
N GLU A 117 -8.06 23.05 -33.12
CA GLU A 117 -8.70 21.79 -32.77
C GLU A 117 -7.78 20.66 -33.25
N LYS A 118 -6.83 20.26 -32.40
CA LYS A 118 -6.20 18.95 -32.52
C LYS A 118 -7.31 17.95 -32.24
N LYS A 119 -7.98 17.47 -33.30
CA LYS A 119 -8.65 16.16 -33.25
C LYS A 119 -7.64 15.20 -32.63
N ARG A 120 -7.87 14.82 -31.38
CA ARG A 120 -7.14 13.69 -30.79
C ARG A 120 -7.36 12.53 -31.77
N PRO A 121 -6.30 11.84 -32.19
CA PRO A 121 -6.48 10.65 -33.00
C PRO A 121 -7.51 9.76 -32.31
N ASP A 122 -8.38 9.13 -33.10
CA ASP A 122 -9.37 8.17 -32.62
C ASP A 122 -8.64 6.91 -32.14
N VAL A 123 -7.95 7.04 -31.01
CA VAL A 123 -7.33 5.93 -30.32
C VAL A 123 -8.48 5.19 -29.69
N LYS A 124 -8.95 4.13 -30.37
CA LYS A 124 -9.80 3.10 -29.76
C LYS A 124 -9.23 2.83 -28.38
N GLN A 125 -9.97 3.23 -27.35
CA GLN A 125 -9.53 3.09 -25.97
C GLN A 125 -9.22 1.61 -25.73
N ARG A 126 -7.97 1.31 -25.32
CA ARG A 126 -7.56 -0.06 -25.03
C ARG A 126 -8.44 -0.59 -23.90
N ARG A 127 -9.16 -1.67 -24.15
CA ARG A 127 -10.09 -2.28 -23.19
C ARG A 127 -9.34 -3.26 -22.32
N VAL A 128 -9.70 -3.31 -21.05
CA VAL A 128 -9.01 -4.12 -20.05
C VAL A 128 -9.94 -5.23 -19.60
N VAL A 129 -9.46 -6.47 -19.63
CA VAL A 129 -10.21 -7.65 -19.20
C VAL A 129 -9.48 -8.40 -18.11
N VAL A 130 -10.24 -9.15 -17.30
CA VAL A 130 -9.72 -10.09 -16.32
C VAL A 130 -9.65 -11.45 -17.00
N THR A 131 -8.43 -11.99 -17.14
CA THR A 131 -8.20 -13.29 -17.80
C THR A 131 -7.77 -14.39 -16.84
N GLY A 132 -7.36 -14.05 -15.62
CA GLY A 132 -6.94 -15.03 -14.62
C GLY A 132 -7.08 -14.50 -13.20
N MET A 133 -7.19 -15.41 -12.24
CA MET A 133 -7.32 -15.09 -10.83
C MET A 133 -6.62 -16.11 -9.94
N GLY A 134 -6.07 -15.65 -8.82
CA GLY A 134 -5.39 -16.49 -7.85
C GLY A 134 -5.62 -15.97 -6.44
N VAL A 135 -5.85 -16.89 -5.51
CA VAL A 135 -6.20 -16.57 -4.13
C VAL A 135 -5.42 -17.45 -3.16
N VAL A 136 -5.11 -16.88 -2.00
CA VAL A 136 -4.57 -17.58 -0.84
C VAL A 136 -5.32 -17.04 0.36
N THR A 137 -6.25 -17.81 0.92
CA THR A 137 -7.19 -17.35 1.96
C THR A 137 -7.45 -18.44 3.00
N PRO A 138 -8.00 -18.08 4.18
CA PRO A 138 -8.47 -19.07 5.15
C PRO A 138 -9.60 -19.97 4.63
N LEU A 139 -10.30 -19.56 3.56
CA LEU A 139 -11.39 -20.29 2.92
C LEU A 139 -10.92 -21.14 1.73
N GLY A 140 -9.63 -21.14 1.40
CA GLY A 140 -9.08 -21.90 0.28
C GLY A 140 -8.04 -21.13 -0.50
N HIS A 141 -7.22 -21.90 -1.23
CA HIS A 141 -6.10 -21.42 -2.06
C HIS A 141 -6.35 -21.65 -3.55
N ASP A 142 -7.56 -22.04 -3.91
CA ASP A 142 -8.03 -22.24 -5.28
C ASP A 142 -9.28 -21.37 -5.47
N PRO A 143 -9.41 -20.64 -6.60
CA PRO A 143 -10.53 -19.73 -6.82
C PRO A 143 -11.91 -20.39 -6.74
N ASP A 144 -12.06 -21.61 -7.27
CA ASP A 144 -13.36 -22.29 -7.29
C ASP A 144 -13.73 -22.79 -5.90
N VAL A 145 -12.76 -23.37 -5.17
CA VAL A 145 -12.96 -23.77 -3.77
C VAL A 145 -13.31 -22.58 -2.90
N PHE A 146 -12.57 -21.48 -3.05
CA PHE A 146 -12.84 -20.23 -2.33
C PHE A 146 -14.24 -19.71 -2.62
N TYR A 147 -14.63 -19.66 -3.90
CA TYR A 147 -15.93 -19.16 -4.32
C TYR A 147 -17.08 -20.04 -3.82
N ASN A 148 -16.97 -21.36 -3.95
CA ASN A 148 -17.98 -22.30 -3.45
C ASN A 148 -18.13 -22.19 -1.93
N ASN A 149 -17.03 -22.10 -1.19
CA ASN A 149 -17.07 -21.92 0.26
C ASN A 149 -17.77 -20.61 0.67
N LEU A 150 -17.62 -19.53 -0.11
CA LEU A 150 -18.36 -18.30 0.11
C LEU A 150 -19.86 -18.47 -0.15
N LEU A 151 -20.24 -19.16 -1.23
CA LEU A 151 -21.64 -19.42 -1.56
C LEU A 151 -22.34 -20.27 -0.50
N ASP A 152 -21.64 -21.24 0.06
CA ASP A 152 -22.12 -22.12 1.13
C ASP A 152 -22.13 -21.45 2.51
N GLY A 153 -21.61 -20.22 2.62
CA GLY A 153 -21.59 -19.45 3.86
C GLY A 153 -20.59 -19.98 4.90
N HIS A 154 -19.52 -20.65 4.47
CA HIS A 154 -18.47 -21.10 5.36
C HIS A 154 -17.68 -19.91 5.94
N SER A 155 -17.41 -19.95 7.24
CA SER A 155 -16.55 -18.97 7.91
C SER A 155 -15.11 -19.46 7.96
N GLY A 156 -14.18 -18.60 7.52
CA GLY A 156 -12.74 -18.82 7.68
C GLY A 156 -12.17 -18.35 9.03
N ILE A 157 -13.03 -17.88 9.94
CA ILE A 157 -12.63 -17.35 11.25
C ILE A 157 -12.58 -18.45 12.30
N SER A 158 -11.44 -18.57 12.99
CA SER A 158 -11.21 -19.49 14.10
C SER A 158 -10.35 -18.85 15.19
N GLU A 159 -10.03 -19.61 16.24
CA GLU A 159 -8.99 -19.22 17.21
C GLU A 159 -7.63 -19.09 16.52
N ILE A 160 -6.76 -18.22 17.04
CA ILE A 160 -5.39 -18.03 16.56
C ILE A 160 -4.48 -19.13 17.14
N GLU A 161 -3.75 -19.83 16.29
CA GLU A 161 -2.81 -20.91 16.67
C GLU A 161 -1.35 -20.55 16.40
N THR A 162 -1.07 -19.61 15.49
CA THR A 162 0.31 -19.25 15.12
C THR A 162 1.14 -18.62 16.24
N PHE A 163 0.53 -18.13 17.33
CA PHE A 163 1.23 -17.64 18.53
C PHE A 163 0.31 -17.65 19.76
N ASP A 164 0.90 -17.62 20.97
CA ASP A 164 0.13 -17.50 22.22
C ASP A 164 -0.53 -16.11 22.32
N CYS A 165 -1.84 -16.09 22.13
CA CYS A 165 -2.68 -14.91 22.27
C CYS A 165 -3.53 -14.91 23.56
N SER A 166 -3.27 -15.80 24.52
CA SER A 166 -4.10 -15.96 25.74
C SER A 166 -4.33 -14.67 26.54
N LYS A 167 -3.35 -13.76 26.51
CA LYS A 167 -3.39 -12.45 27.20
C LYS A 167 -4.03 -11.33 26.36
N PHE A 168 -4.37 -11.60 25.10
CA PHE A 168 -5.00 -10.62 24.23
C PHE A 168 -6.54 -10.66 24.41
N PRO A 169 -7.22 -9.50 24.35
CA PRO A 169 -8.67 -9.45 24.41
C PRO A 169 -9.32 -10.11 23.18
N THR A 170 -8.69 -10.01 22.00
CA THR A 170 -9.07 -10.72 20.78
C THR A 170 -8.12 -11.89 20.57
N ARG A 171 -8.66 -13.09 20.32
CA ARG A 171 -7.93 -14.35 20.14
C ARG A 171 -8.39 -15.12 18.90
N ILE A 172 -9.11 -14.43 18.02
CA ILE A 172 -9.73 -14.99 16.82
C ILE A 172 -9.26 -14.23 15.59
N ALA A 173 -9.13 -14.94 14.47
CA ALA A 173 -8.74 -14.38 13.19
C ALA A 173 -9.12 -15.29 12.03
N GLY A 174 -9.10 -14.75 10.82
CA GLY A 174 -9.00 -15.53 9.58
C GLY A 174 -7.56 -15.93 9.34
N GLU A 175 -7.10 -16.96 10.06
CA GLU A 175 -5.74 -17.49 9.95
C GLU A 175 -5.62 -18.54 8.83
N ILE A 176 -4.57 -18.47 8.02
CA ILE A 176 -4.25 -19.55 7.09
C ILE A 176 -3.50 -20.64 7.86
N LYS A 177 -4.23 -21.70 8.25
CA LYS A 177 -3.74 -22.82 9.07
C LYS A 177 -2.76 -23.74 8.33
N SER A 178 -2.97 -23.91 7.02
CA SER A 178 -2.13 -24.75 6.17
C SER A 178 -1.78 -24.01 4.90
N PHE A 179 -0.49 -23.90 4.62
CA PHE A 179 0.05 -23.23 3.45
C PHE A 179 1.31 -23.94 2.97
N SER A 180 1.35 -24.26 1.68
CA SER A 180 2.52 -24.83 1.03
C SER A 180 3.04 -23.89 -0.04
N THR A 181 4.36 -23.69 -0.04
CA THR A 181 5.08 -22.96 -1.08
C THR A 181 5.65 -23.87 -2.17
N GLU A 182 5.41 -25.18 -2.06
CA GLU A 182 5.96 -26.18 -2.97
C GLU A 182 5.48 -25.95 -4.40
N GLY A 183 6.39 -26.01 -5.36
CA GLY A 183 6.11 -25.68 -6.77
C GLY A 183 6.02 -24.18 -7.08
N TRP A 184 5.71 -23.34 -6.10
CA TRP A 184 5.44 -21.92 -6.32
C TRP A 184 6.62 -21.00 -5.98
N VAL A 185 7.35 -21.29 -4.91
CA VAL A 185 8.43 -20.43 -4.41
C VAL A 185 9.73 -21.21 -4.32
N VAL A 186 10.83 -20.57 -4.75
CA VAL A 186 12.17 -21.13 -4.63
C VAL A 186 12.46 -21.50 -3.15
N PRO A 187 12.85 -22.75 -2.82
CA PRO A 187 12.99 -23.22 -1.43
C PRO A 187 13.96 -22.40 -0.57
N LYS A 188 14.95 -21.75 -1.18
CA LYS A 188 15.91 -20.88 -0.49
C LYS A 188 15.27 -19.57 -0.03
N LEU A 189 14.31 -19.06 -0.79
CA LEU A 189 13.59 -17.82 -0.51
C LEU A 189 12.42 -18.07 0.45
N SER A 190 11.74 -19.22 0.34
CA SER A 190 10.59 -19.55 1.19
C SER A 190 10.88 -19.51 2.69
N LYS A 191 12.12 -19.84 3.09
CA LYS A 191 12.56 -19.84 4.50
C LYS A 191 12.88 -18.45 5.07
N ARG A 192 13.00 -17.42 4.23
CA ARG A 192 13.51 -16.10 4.65
C ARG A 192 12.51 -14.97 4.44
N MET A 193 11.59 -15.13 3.51
CA MET A 193 10.55 -14.15 3.19
C MET A 193 9.48 -14.10 4.28
N ASP A 194 8.83 -12.95 4.36
CA ASP A 194 7.62 -12.79 5.15
C ASP A 194 6.43 -13.51 4.47
N LYS A 195 5.45 -13.96 5.27
CA LYS A 195 4.26 -14.67 4.79
C LYS A 195 3.50 -13.86 3.73
N PHE A 196 3.40 -12.53 3.86
CA PHE A 196 2.70 -11.71 2.85
C PHE A 196 3.34 -11.85 1.46
N MET A 197 4.67 -11.99 1.39
CA MET A 197 5.37 -12.21 0.11
C MET A 197 5.09 -13.60 -0.44
N LEU A 198 5.06 -14.61 0.43
CA LEU A 198 4.79 -15.98 0.03
C LEU A 198 3.37 -16.14 -0.51
N TYR A 199 2.39 -15.54 0.16
CA TYR A 199 0.99 -15.52 -0.29
C TYR A 199 0.88 -14.80 -1.64
N LEU A 200 1.54 -13.64 -1.78
CA LEU A 200 1.57 -12.85 -3.01
C LEU A 200 2.13 -13.64 -4.19
N ILE A 201 3.32 -14.24 -4.03
CA ILE A 201 3.99 -14.97 -5.11
C ILE A 201 3.17 -16.19 -5.51
N THR A 202 2.62 -16.91 -4.52
CA THR A 202 1.81 -18.10 -4.77
C THR A 202 0.50 -17.74 -5.49
N ALA A 203 -0.23 -16.74 -4.99
CA ALA A 203 -1.46 -16.26 -5.63
C ALA A 203 -1.18 -15.71 -7.04
N GLY A 204 -0.10 -14.96 -7.22
CA GLY A 204 0.27 -14.40 -8.53
C GLY A 204 0.58 -15.48 -9.57
N LYS A 205 1.34 -16.51 -9.22
CA LYS A 205 1.61 -17.64 -10.12
C LYS A 205 0.36 -18.47 -10.41
N LYS A 206 -0.47 -18.74 -9.41
CA LYS A 206 -1.77 -19.38 -9.60
C LYS A 206 -2.68 -18.58 -10.53
N ALA A 207 -2.66 -17.25 -10.44
CA ALA A 207 -3.42 -16.40 -11.34
C ALA A 207 -2.96 -16.52 -12.79
N LEU A 208 -1.65 -16.64 -13.04
CA LEU A 208 -1.11 -16.89 -14.37
C LEU A 208 -1.54 -18.26 -14.91
N GLU A 209 -1.44 -19.31 -14.10
CA GLU A 209 -1.89 -20.66 -14.50
C GLU A 209 -3.39 -20.69 -14.80
N ASN A 210 -4.22 -20.12 -13.91
CA ASN A 210 -5.67 -20.01 -14.13
C ASN A 210 -5.99 -19.21 -15.40
N GLY A 211 -5.18 -18.20 -15.75
CA GLY A 211 -5.35 -17.41 -16.95
C GLY A 211 -4.79 -18.03 -18.24
N GLY A 212 -4.32 -19.28 -18.18
CA GLY A 212 -3.73 -19.98 -19.32
C GLY A 212 -2.41 -19.39 -19.80
N LEU A 213 -1.70 -18.63 -18.94
CA LEU A 213 -0.37 -18.10 -19.21
C LEU A 213 0.69 -19.15 -18.81
N THR A 214 0.71 -20.26 -19.55
CA THR A 214 1.70 -21.34 -19.37
C THR A 214 3.12 -20.83 -19.63
N GLU A 215 4.15 -21.63 -19.32
CA GLU A 215 5.54 -21.24 -19.60
C GLU A 215 5.77 -20.92 -21.08
N GLU A 216 5.20 -21.72 -21.98
CA GLU A 216 5.29 -21.51 -23.42
C GLU A 216 4.68 -20.16 -23.82
N VAL A 217 3.42 -19.92 -23.42
CA VAL A 217 2.73 -18.65 -23.72
C VAL A 217 3.49 -17.48 -23.14
N ARG A 218 4.00 -17.60 -21.90
CA ARG A 218 4.76 -16.55 -21.25
C ARG A 218 6.07 -16.25 -21.97
N ASN A 219 6.71 -17.22 -22.60
CA ASN A 219 7.97 -17.02 -23.33
C ASN A 219 7.78 -16.18 -24.59
N ASP A 220 6.61 -16.28 -25.23
CA ASP A 220 6.27 -15.51 -26.42
C ASP A 220 5.77 -14.09 -26.11
N LEU A 221 5.45 -13.78 -24.85
CA LEU A 221 5.07 -12.43 -24.43
C LEU A 221 6.24 -11.45 -24.53
N ASP A 222 5.93 -10.22 -24.97
CA ASP A 222 6.84 -9.09 -24.78
C ASP A 222 6.96 -8.75 -23.29
N LYS A 223 8.10 -9.16 -22.69
CA LYS A 223 8.39 -8.97 -21.27
C LYS A 223 8.43 -7.51 -20.84
N THR A 224 8.73 -6.57 -21.75
CA THR A 224 8.74 -5.13 -21.46
C THR A 224 7.34 -4.57 -21.28
N ARG A 225 6.32 -5.32 -21.73
CA ARG A 225 4.91 -4.97 -21.66
C ARG A 225 4.17 -5.77 -20.57
N CYS A 226 4.88 -6.58 -19.79
CA CYS A 226 4.30 -7.34 -18.69
C CYS A 226 4.74 -6.72 -17.35
N GLY A 227 3.78 -6.34 -16.50
CA GLY A 227 4.06 -5.65 -15.23
C GLY A 227 3.42 -6.31 -14.01
N VAL A 228 3.87 -5.90 -12.82
CA VAL A 228 3.42 -6.45 -11.54
C VAL A 228 3.15 -5.31 -10.57
N LEU A 229 1.89 -5.18 -10.14
CA LEU A 229 1.43 -4.18 -9.20
C LEU A 229 0.56 -4.83 -8.13
N ILE A 230 1.18 -5.61 -7.24
CA ILE A 230 0.51 -6.23 -6.10
C ILE A 230 0.98 -5.52 -4.83
N GLY A 231 0.04 -4.92 -4.11
CA GLY A 231 0.32 -4.10 -2.93
C GLY A 231 0.24 -4.87 -1.61
N SER A 232 0.67 -4.22 -0.54
CA SER A 232 0.49 -4.68 0.84
C SER A 232 0.31 -3.45 1.73
N ALA A 233 -0.66 -3.50 2.64
CA ALA A 233 -0.88 -2.42 3.58
C ALA A 233 0.26 -2.34 4.61
N MET A 234 0.68 -3.49 5.14
CA MET A 234 1.53 -3.59 6.32
C MET A 234 2.96 -4.06 5.99
N GLY A 235 3.18 -4.64 4.81
CA GLY A 235 4.47 -5.17 4.40
C GLY A 235 4.96 -6.32 5.27
N GLY A 236 6.28 -6.48 5.34
CA GLY A 236 6.92 -7.57 6.09
C GLY A 236 7.07 -7.27 7.56
N MET A 237 5.95 -7.08 8.25
CA MET A 237 5.97 -6.67 9.66
C MET A 237 6.61 -7.72 10.57
N LYS A 238 6.51 -9.01 10.22
CA LYS A 238 7.16 -10.06 11.01
C LYS A 238 8.67 -9.98 10.87
N VAL A 239 9.17 -9.83 9.65
CA VAL A 239 10.61 -9.65 9.40
C VAL A 239 11.15 -8.43 10.14
N PHE A 240 10.40 -7.34 10.17
CA PHE A 240 10.79 -6.14 10.90
C PHE A 240 10.80 -6.36 12.43
N ASN A 241 9.78 -7.01 12.97
CA ASN A 241 9.71 -7.37 14.39
C ASN A 241 10.89 -8.27 14.81
N ASP A 242 11.19 -9.31 14.04
CA ASP A 242 12.33 -10.21 14.30
C ASP A 242 13.67 -9.45 14.25
N ALA A 243 13.78 -8.44 13.37
CA ALA A 243 14.95 -7.59 13.27
C ALA A 243 15.13 -6.68 14.49
N ILE A 244 14.04 -6.16 15.08
CA ILE A 244 14.08 -5.40 16.34
C ILE A 244 14.60 -6.28 17.48
N GLU A 245 14.07 -7.51 17.60
CA GLU A 245 14.51 -8.44 18.64
C GLU A 245 16.00 -8.82 18.48
N ALA A 246 16.46 -9.01 17.25
CA ALA A 246 17.88 -9.20 16.97
C ALA A 246 18.72 -7.96 17.32
N LEU A 247 18.22 -6.76 17.03
CA LEU A 247 18.89 -5.49 17.33
C LEU A 247 19.07 -5.27 18.84
N ARG A 248 18.09 -5.68 19.67
CA ARG A 248 18.20 -5.63 21.14
C ARG A 248 19.40 -6.43 21.66
N VAL A 249 19.82 -7.47 20.94
CA VAL A 249 21.04 -8.23 21.24
C VAL A 249 22.26 -7.53 20.64
N SER A 250 22.25 -7.28 19.33
CA SER A 250 23.30 -6.54 18.61
C SER A 250 22.90 -6.29 17.15
N TYR A 251 23.28 -5.15 16.58
CA TYR A 251 23.12 -4.87 15.14
C TYR A 251 23.73 -5.96 14.23
N ARG A 252 24.78 -6.65 14.70
CA ARG A 252 25.43 -7.75 13.96
C ARG A 252 24.59 -9.02 13.85
N LYS A 253 23.54 -9.15 14.67
CA LYS A 253 22.61 -10.30 14.66
C LYS A 253 21.41 -10.07 13.75
N MET A 254 21.24 -8.85 13.23
CA MET A 254 20.16 -8.55 12.31
C MET A 254 20.31 -9.33 11.00
N ASN A 255 19.19 -9.81 10.47
CA ASN A 255 19.17 -10.45 9.16
C ASN A 255 19.52 -9.39 8.08
N PRO A 256 20.52 -9.61 7.21
CA PRO A 256 20.87 -8.67 6.15
C PRO A 256 19.73 -8.45 5.14
N PHE A 257 18.76 -9.36 5.07
CA PHE A 257 17.56 -9.23 4.23
C PHE A 257 16.38 -8.56 4.94
N CYS A 258 16.55 -8.04 6.17
CA CYS A 258 15.45 -7.44 6.92
C CYS A 258 14.80 -6.26 6.17
N VAL A 259 15.60 -5.32 5.65
CA VAL A 259 15.09 -4.17 4.91
C VAL A 259 14.42 -4.62 3.60
N PRO A 260 15.09 -5.39 2.70
CA PRO A 260 14.44 -5.88 1.49
C PRO A 260 13.12 -6.62 1.74
N PHE A 261 13.05 -7.53 2.73
CA PHE A 261 11.84 -8.32 2.95
C PHE A 261 10.78 -7.63 3.80
N ALA A 262 11.09 -6.48 4.42
CA ALA A 262 10.10 -5.67 5.12
C ALA A 262 9.32 -4.74 4.16
N THR A 263 9.90 -4.32 3.03
CA THR A 263 9.26 -3.34 2.15
C THR A 263 8.08 -3.92 1.37
N THR A 264 7.02 -3.12 1.23
CA THR A 264 5.75 -3.51 0.57
C THR A 264 5.90 -3.78 -0.94
N ASN A 265 6.99 -3.36 -1.57
CA ASN A 265 7.26 -3.58 -2.99
C ASN A 265 8.04 -4.84 -3.31
N MET A 266 8.69 -5.46 -2.33
CA MET A 266 9.63 -6.54 -2.61
C MET A 266 8.94 -7.81 -3.12
N GLY A 267 7.72 -8.10 -2.67
CA GLY A 267 6.94 -9.23 -3.19
C GLY A 267 6.73 -9.13 -4.70
N SER A 268 6.26 -7.96 -5.17
CA SER A 268 6.06 -7.66 -6.60
C SER A 268 7.38 -7.63 -7.39
N ALA A 269 8.45 -7.09 -6.81
CA ALA A 269 9.78 -7.08 -7.43
C ALA A 269 10.32 -8.51 -7.65
N ILE A 270 10.21 -9.37 -6.63
CA ILE A 270 10.71 -10.75 -6.72
C ILE A 270 9.87 -11.58 -7.68
N LEU A 271 8.53 -11.41 -7.68
CA LEU A 271 7.68 -12.07 -8.65
C LEU A 271 8.05 -11.65 -10.08
N ALA A 272 8.28 -10.36 -10.33
CA ALA A 272 8.70 -9.90 -11.66
C ALA A 272 10.08 -10.45 -12.06
N MET A 273 11.05 -10.51 -11.14
CA MET A 273 12.36 -11.13 -11.40
C MET A 273 12.23 -12.62 -11.74
N ASP A 274 11.35 -13.34 -11.05
CA ASP A 274 11.10 -14.76 -11.30
C ASP A 274 10.40 -15.00 -12.65
N LEU A 275 9.52 -14.10 -13.08
CA LEU A 275 8.82 -14.17 -14.37
C LEU A 275 9.61 -13.56 -15.54
N GLY A 276 10.70 -12.84 -15.26
CA GLY A 276 11.45 -12.04 -16.23
C GLY A 276 10.66 -10.84 -16.77
N TRP A 277 9.70 -10.32 -16.01
CA TRP A 277 8.82 -9.22 -16.42
C TRP A 277 9.48 -7.85 -16.16
N MET A 278 9.45 -6.98 -17.17
CA MET A 278 10.19 -5.71 -17.20
C MET A 278 9.29 -4.47 -17.33
N GLY A 279 7.97 -4.65 -17.36
CA GLY A 279 6.99 -3.56 -17.38
C GLY A 279 6.82 -2.88 -16.02
N PRO A 280 5.74 -2.08 -15.84
CA PRO A 280 5.52 -1.31 -14.62
C PRO A 280 5.55 -2.18 -13.35
N ASN A 281 6.41 -1.81 -12.40
CA ASN A 281 6.55 -2.51 -11.12
C ASN A 281 6.86 -1.53 -9.98
N TYR A 282 5.90 -1.39 -9.07
CA TYR A 282 5.99 -0.61 -7.84
C TYR A 282 4.95 -1.13 -6.84
N SER A 283 4.84 -0.50 -5.68
CA SER A 283 3.84 -0.86 -4.68
C SER A 283 3.04 0.35 -4.26
N ILE A 284 1.75 0.12 -4.04
CA ILE A 284 0.84 1.07 -3.43
C ILE A 284 0.48 0.49 -2.06
N SER A 285 0.45 1.35 -1.04
CA SER A 285 -0.09 1.02 0.27
C SER A 285 -1.07 2.12 0.66
N THR A 286 -2.35 1.76 0.69
CA THR A 286 -3.47 2.63 1.07
C THR A 286 -4.38 1.92 2.07
N ALA A 287 -3.75 1.24 3.03
CA ALA A 287 -4.42 0.43 4.04
C ALA A 287 -5.42 -0.56 3.40
N CYS A 288 -6.68 -0.56 3.82
CA CYS A 288 -7.68 -1.52 3.36
C CYS A 288 -8.08 -1.34 1.88
N ALA A 289 -7.75 -0.20 1.26
CA ALA A 289 -8.02 0.06 -0.15
C ALA A 289 -6.87 -0.35 -1.08
N THR A 290 -5.77 -0.89 -0.54
CA THR A 290 -4.52 -1.15 -1.28
C THR A 290 -4.74 -1.92 -2.58
N SER A 291 -5.48 -3.04 -2.55
CA SER A 291 -5.75 -3.85 -3.74
C SER A 291 -6.57 -3.11 -4.79
N ASN A 292 -7.55 -2.31 -4.39
CA ASN A 292 -8.36 -1.49 -5.31
C ASN A 292 -7.49 -0.45 -6.04
N PHE A 293 -6.57 0.19 -5.30
CA PHE A 293 -5.57 1.10 -5.88
C PHE A 293 -4.67 0.40 -6.90
N CYS A 294 -4.18 -0.79 -6.56
CA CYS A 294 -3.38 -1.61 -7.46
C CYS A 294 -4.15 -1.98 -8.75
N ILE A 295 -5.40 -2.45 -8.64
CA ILE A 295 -6.22 -2.85 -9.78
C ILE A 295 -6.48 -1.68 -10.74
N LEU A 296 -6.90 -0.51 -10.23
CA LEU A 296 -7.16 0.64 -11.11
C LEU A 296 -5.89 1.14 -11.79
N ASN A 297 -4.77 1.22 -11.07
CA ASN A 297 -3.52 1.69 -11.64
C ASN A 297 -2.97 0.70 -12.68
N ALA A 298 -3.08 -0.61 -12.44
CA ALA A 298 -2.75 -1.63 -13.43
C ALA A 298 -3.60 -1.52 -14.69
N ALA A 299 -4.93 -1.36 -14.54
CA ALA A 299 -5.81 -1.10 -15.68
C ALA A 299 -5.43 0.19 -16.44
N ASN A 300 -5.03 1.25 -15.72
CA ASN A 300 -4.58 2.49 -16.34
C ASN A 300 -3.28 2.33 -17.13
N HIS A 301 -2.32 1.53 -16.66
CA HIS A 301 -1.11 1.21 -17.44
C HIS A 301 -1.47 0.54 -18.77
N ILE A 302 -2.40 -0.42 -18.75
CA ILE A 302 -2.88 -1.09 -19.97
C ILE A 302 -3.58 -0.09 -20.90
N ARG A 303 -4.50 0.72 -20.37
CA ARG A 303 -5.25 1.75 -21.12
C ARG A 303 -4.34 2.77 -21.80
N ARG A 304 -3.23 3.14 -21.16
CA ARG A 304 -2.24 4.10 -21.68
C ARG A 304 -1.27 3.49 -22.71
N GLY A 305 -1.33 2.18 -22.94
CA GLY A 305 -0.40 1.51 -23.86
C GLY A 305 0.92 1.07 -23.22
N GLU A 306 1.08 1.25 -21.91
CA GLU A 306 2.32 0.97 -21.19
C GLU A 306 2.50 -0.53 -20.89
N ALA A 307 1.41 -1.31 -20.89
CA ALA A 307 1.44 -2.76 -20.65
C ALA A 307 0.37 -3.55 -21.45
N ASP A 308 0.75 -4.80 -21.78
CA ASP A 308 0.02 -6.03 -22.14
C ASP A 308 -0.83 -6.60 -21.05
N VAL A 309 -0.08 -7.02 -20.05
CA VAL A 309 -0.48 -7.95 -19.03
C VAL A 309 0.01 -7.37 -17.72
N MET A 310 -0.88 -7.26 -16.75
CA MET A 310 -0.56 -6.77 -15.43
C MET A 310 -1.06 -7.77 -14.39
N LEU A 311 -0.17 -8.24 -13.54
CA LEU A 311 -0.58 -8.87 -12.28
C LEU A 311 -0.92 -7.76 -11.28
N CYS A 312 -2.11 -7.80 -10.69
CA CYS A 312 -2.50 -6.79 -9.70
C CYS A 312 -3.35 -7.36 -8.58
N GLY A 313 -3.28 -6.74 -7.40
CA GLY A 313 -4.06 -7.18 -6.25
C GLY A 313 -3.46 -6.74 -4.93
N GLY A 314 -3.63 -7.55 -3.88
CA GLY A 314 -3.09 -7.27 -2.55
C GLY A 314 -2.70 -8.53 -1.79
N SER A 315 -1.81 -8.37 -0.82
CA SER A 315 -1.40 -9.43 0.12
C SER A 315 -1.00 -8.84 1.47
N ASP A 316 -1.47 -9.45 2.55
CA ASP A 316 -1.09 -9.08 3.92
C ASP A 316 -1.07 -10.32 4.84
N ALA A 317 -0.14 -10.32 5.78
CA ALA A 317 -0.02 -11.36 6.82
C ALA A 317 0.19 -10.73 8.21
N PRO A 318 -0.79 -9.95 8.72
CA PRO A 318 -0.63 -9.17 9.94
C PRO A 318 -0.80 -9.99 11.23
N LEU A 319 -1.07 -11.31 11.14
CA LEU A 319 -1.32 -12.18 12.28
C LEU A 319 -0.03 -12.56 13.03
N ILE A 320 0.52 -11.56 13.70
CA ILE A 320 1.67 -11.64 14.60
C ILE A 320 1.38 -10.82 15.86
N PRO A 321 2.09 -11.04 16.99
CA PRO A 321 1.78 -10.38 18.26
C PRO A 321 1.69 -8.85 18.17
N ILE A 322 2.62 -8.21 17.45
CA ILE A 322 2.62 -6.75 17.28
C ILE A 322 1.47 -6.26 16.40
N GLY A 323 1.08 -7.02 15.37
CA GLY A 323 -0.04 -6.69 14.49
C GLY A 323 -1.37 -6.79 15.22
N LEU A 324 -1.61 -7.90 15.92
CA LEU A 324 -2.80 -8.08 16.76
C LEU A 324 -2.85 -7.02 17.88
N GLY A 325 -1.74 -6.80 18.57
CA GLY A 325 -1.64 -5.82 19.66
C GLY A 325 -1.91 -4.39 19.23
N GLY A 326 -1.42 -3.99 18.05
CA GLY A 326 -1.68 -2.66 17.49
C GLY A 326 -3.17 -2.40 17.27
N PHE A 327 -3.87 -3.32 16.62
CA PHE A 327 -5.31 -3.16 16.36
C PHE A 327 -6.19 -3.34 17.62
N VAL A 328 -5.74 -4.15 18.60
CA VAL A 328 -6.34 -4.18 19.93
C VAL A 328 -6.22 -2.81 20.61
N ALA A 329 -5.05 -2.16 20.55
CA ALA A 329 -4.84 -0.84 21.16
C ALA A 329 -5.76 0.23 20.54
N CYS A 330 -6.04 0.11 19.24
CA CYS A 330 -7.00 0.97 18.54
C CYS A 330 -8.47 0.62 18.81
N ARG A 331 -8.77 -0.41 19.61
CA ARG A 331 -10.13 -0.91 19.88
C ARG A 331 -10.94 -1.21 18.62
N ALA A 332 -10.25 -1.71 17.58
CA ALA A 332 -10.86 -1.92 16.27
C ALA A 332 -11.36 -3.36 16.06
N LEU A 333 -10.90 -4.31 16.89
CA LEU A 333 -11.17 -5.74 16.72
C LEU A 333 -12.34 -6.23 17.57
N SER A 334 -13.12 -7.17 17.01
CA SER A 334 -14.11 -7.94 17.76
C SER A 334 -13.44 -8.72 18.90
N GLN A 335 -14.12 -8.84 20.04
CA GLN A 335 -13.67 -9.62 21.20
C GLN A 335 -14.56 -10.85 21.44
N ARG A 336 -15.38 -11.23 20.45
CA ARG A 336 -16.30 -12.37 20.50
C ARG A 336 -15.59 -13.71 20.35
N ASN A 337 -14.68 -14.00 21.27
CA ASN A 337 -13.87 -15.22 21.27
C ASN A 337 -14.70 -16.49 21.48
N SER A 338 -15.88 -16.39 22.10
CA SER A 338 -16.74 -17.55 22.40
C SER A 338 -17.50 -18.10 21.18
N ASP A 339 -17.63 -17.32 20.10
CA ASP A 339 -18.25 -17.75 18.85
C ASP A 339 -17.50 -17.12 17.66
N PRO A 340 -16.29 -17.62 17.33
CA PRO A 340 -15.42 -17.03 16.32
C PRO A 340 -16.10 -16.91 14.95
N THR A 341 -16.87 -17.93 14.57
CA THR A 341 -17.54 -18.01 13.26
C THR A 341 -18.60 -16.94 13.05
N LYS A 342 -19.12 -16.34 14.13
CA LYS A 342 -20.10 -15.25 14.08
C LYS A 342 -19.52 -13.91 14.50
N ALA A 343 -18.21 -13.78 14.72
CA ALA A 343 -17.62 -12.53 15.18
C ALA A 343 -17.66 -11.45 14.09
N SER A 344 -17.35 -11.79 12.84
CA SER A 344 -17.51 -10.89 11.70
C SER A 344 -18.98 -10.89 11.27
N ARG A 345 -19.69 -9.82 11.61
CA ARG A 345 -21.14 -9.70 11.39
C ARG A 345 -21.52 -8.31 10.84
N PRO A 346 -21.14 -8.01 9.59
CA PRO A 346 -21.46 -6.74 8.98
C PRO A 346 -22.94 -6.35 9.12
N TRP A 347 -23.20 -5.11 9.52
CA TRP A 347 -24.52 -4.50 9.72
C TRP A 347 -25.39 -5.07 10.85
N ASP A 348 -24.93 -6.13 11.53
CA ASP A 348 -25.63 -6.69 12.67
C ASP A 348 -25.61 -5.73 13.87
N MET A 349 -26.70 -5.69 14.65
CA MET A 349 -26.83 -4.78 15.79
C MET A 349 -25.77 -5.03 16.88
N ASP A 350 -25.32 -6.28 17.04
CA ASP A 350 -24.40 -6.71 18.08
C ASP A 350 -22.94 -6.81 17.61
N ARG A 351 -22.60 -6.16 16.49
CA ARG A 351 -21.22 -6.07 15.99
C ARG A 351 -20.35 -5.20 16.89
N ASP A 352 -19.11 -5.63 17.14
CA ASP A 352 -18.21 -5.02 18.12
C ASP A 352 -16.80 -4.69 17.57
N GLY A 353 -16.60 -4.83 16.26
CA GLY A 353 -15.33 -4.56 15.59
C GLY A 353 -15.10 -5.50 14.40
N PHE A 354 -14.01 -5.29 13.68
CA PHE A 354 -13.64 -6.17 12.57
C PHE A 354 -12.92 -7.43 13.08
N VAL A 355 -12.87 -8.47 12.24
CA VAL A 355 -12.02 -9.64 12.50
C VAL A 355 -10.86 -9.61 11.53
N MET A 356 -9.64 -9.63 12.05
CA MET A 356 -8.42 -9.60 11.24
C MET A 356 -8.25 -10.91 10.47
N GLY A 357 -7.78 -10.83 9.24
CA GLY A 357 -7.40 -12.00 8.44
C GLY A 357 -6.05 -11.80 7.76
N GLU A 358 -5.53 -12.87 7.20
CA GLU A 358 -4.35 -12.86 6.33
C GLU A 358 -4.62 -13.58 5.01
N GLY A 359 -3.87 -13.22 3.97
CA GLY A 359 -3.99 -13.84 2.67
C GLY A 359 -3.55 -12.94 1.52
N ALA A 360 -3.84 -13.40 0.30
CA ALA A 360 -3.60 -12.67 -0.94
C ALA A 360 -4.71 -12.93 -1.95
N GLY A 361 -4.99 -11.91 -2.78
CA GLY A 361 -5.84 -12.01 -3.96
C GLY A 361 -5.16 -11.28 -5.12
N VAL A 362 -4.99 -11.96 -6.25
CA VAL A 362 -4.29 -11.46 -7.43
C VAL A 362 -5.12 -11.74 -8.68
N LEU A 363 -5.20 -10.76 -9.57
CA LEU A 363 -5.83 -10.83 -10.88
C LEU A 363 -4.77 -10.68 -11.97
N VAL A 364 -5.01 -11.34 -13.10
CA VAL A 364 -4.37 -11.04 -14.37
C VAL A 364 -5.29 -10.09 -15.13
N LEU A 365 -4.84 -8.84 -15.28
CA LEU A 365 -5.45 -7.89 -16.20
C LEU A 365 -4.72 -7.94 -17.53
N GLU A 366 -5.47 -7.88 -18.61
CA GLU A 366 -4.93 -8.02 -19.95
C GLU A 366 -5.65 -7.10 -20.93
N GLU A 367 -4.95 -6.63 -21.95
CA GLU A 367 -5.62 -5.91 -23.03
C GLU A 367 -6.52 -6.84 -23.85
N LEU A 368 -7.72 -6.37 -24.19
CA LEU A 368 -8.76 -7.19 -24.81
C LEU A 368 -8.32 -7.88 -26.10
N GLU A 369 -7.72 -7.15 -27.03
CA GLU A 369 -7.31 -7.74 -28.31
C GLU A 369 -6.12 -8.69 -28.13
N HIS A 370 -5.17 -8.37 -27.25
CA HIS A 370 -4.12 -9.30 -26.81
C HIS A 370 -4.69 -10.61 -26.23
N ALA A 371 -5.66 -10.52 -25.31
CA ALA A 371 -6.33 -11.66 -24.71
C ALA A 371 -7.05 -12.52 -25.77
N LYS A 372 -7.76 -11.89 -26.71
CA LYS A 372 -8.44 -12.59 -27.82
C LYS A 372 -7.46 -13.30 -28.75
N GLN A 373 -6.33 -12.66 -29.08
CA GLN A 373 -5.33 -13.22 -30.00
C GLN A 373 -4.77 -14.55 -29.50
N ARG A 374 -4.56 -14.68 -28.18
CA ARG A 374 -4.12 -15.95 -27.57
C ARG A 374 -5.27 -16.89 -27.16
N GLY A 375 -6.52 -16.55 -27.45
CA GLY A 375 -7.69 -17.36 -27.09
C GLY A 375 -7.96 -17.47 -25.58
N ALA A 376 -7.65 -16.42 -24.81
CA ALA A 376 -7.83 -16.42 -23.37
C ALA A 376 -9.30 -16.52 -22.95
N THR A 377 -9.56 -17.21 -21.84
CA THR A 377 -10.84 -17.10 -21.13
C THR A 377 -10.95 -15.69 -20.53
N ILE A 378 -12.07 -15.01 -20.80
CA ILE A 378 -12.35 -13.67 -20.28
C ILE A 378 -13.46 -13.79 -19.23
N TYR A 379 -13.13 -13.49 -17.97
CA TYR A 379 -14.08 -13.55 -16.86
C TYR A 379 -14.96 -12.29 -16.79
N ALA A 380 -14.33 -11.13 -16.94
CA ALA A 380 -14.98 -9.84 -16.82
C ALA A 380 -14.20 -8.76 -17.58
N GLU A 381 -14.89 -7.65 -17.88
CA GLU A 381 -14.25 -6.43 -18.38
C GLU A 381 -14.14 -5.41 -17.25
N PHE A 382 -12.97 -4.78 -17.11
CA PHE A 382 -12.76 -3.67 -16.21
C PHE A 382 -13.23 -2.37 -16.87
N LEU A 383 -14.37 -1.86 -16.43
CA LEU A 383 -14.98 -0.67 -17.03
C LEU A 383 -14.49 0.63 -16.41
N GLY A 384 -14.16 0.63 -15.11
CA GLY A 384 -13.72 1.84 -14.44
C GLY A 384 -13.53 1.68 -12.94
N GLY A 385 -12.95 2.72 -12.35
CA GLY A 385 -12.77 2.90 -10.91
C GLY A 385 -12.33 4.33 -10.63
N SER A 386 -12.40 4.74 -9.37
CA SER A 386 -12.00 6.06 -8.91
C SER A 386 -11.49 5.99 -7.47
N PHE A 387 -10.81 7.04 -7.02
CA PHE A 387 -10.35 7.19 -5.64
C PHE A 387 -10.68 8.59 -5.14
N THR A 388 -11.07 8.68 -3.87
CA THR A 388 -11.40 9.93 -3.17
C THR A 388 -10.79 9.90 -1.78
N CYS A 389 -10.75 11.05 -1.10
CA CYS A 389 -10.30 11.17 0.28
C CYS A 389 -11.33 11.97 1.05
N ASP A 390 -11.81 11.43 2.18
CA ASP A 390 -12.80 12.10 3.03
C ASP A 390 -12.26 13.39 3.64
N ALA A 391 -10.92 13.52 3.78
CA ALA A 391 -10.24 14.64 4.42
C ALA A 391 -10.85 15.03 5.79
N TYR A 392 -11.32 14.02 6.54
CA TYR A 392 -12.15 14.20 7.73
C TYR A 392 -11.47 13.74 9.01
N HIS A 393 -11.26 12.42 9.14
CA HIS A 393 -10.68 11.81 10.33
C HIS A 393 -9.74 10.67 9.94
N MET A 394 -8.77 10.36 10.82
CA MET A 394 -7.72 9.37 10.52
C MET A 394 -8.25 7.94 10.32
N THR A 395 -9.32 7.56 11.02
CA THR A 395 -9.87 6.20 11.03
C THR A 395 -11.39 6.15 10.97
N GLU A 396 -12.05 7.29 11.14
CA GLU A 396 -13.51 7.38 11.09
C GLU A 396 -13.88 7.99 9.74
N PRO A 397 -14.88 7.45 9.03
CA PRO A 397 -15.30 8.02 7.77
C PRO A 397 -16.13 9.27 8.04
N HIS A 398 -16.31 10.07 7.00
CA HIS A 398 -17.20 11.21 7.09
C HIS A 398 -18.65 10.76 7.44
N PRO A 399 -19.32 11.34 8.47
CA PRO A 399 -20.65 10.92 8.90
C PRO A 399 -21.72 10.99 7.81
N GLU A 400 -21.63 12.01 6.95
CA GLU A 400 -22.53 12.21 5.82
C GLU A 400 -22.27 11.24 4.66
N GLY A 401 -21.10 10.58 4.64
CA GLY A 401 -20.71 9.64 3.60
C GLY A 401 -20.79 10.22 2.19
N GLU A 402 -20.22 11.41 1.96
CA GLU A 402 -20.29 12.05 0.65
C GLU A 402 -19.59 11.21 -0.42
N ILE A 403 -20.39 10.49 -1.21
CA ILE A 403 -19.91 9.67 -2.31
C ILE A 403 -19.64 10.53 -3.54
N HIS A 404 -18.41 11.01 -3.65
CA HIS A 404 -17.89 11.35 -4.97
C HIS A 404 -17.48 10.08 -5.75
N ILE A 405 -17.15 8.97 -5.09
CA ILE A 405 -16.52 7.80 -5.71
C ILE A 405 -17.45 6.97 -6.64
N LEU A 406 -18.65 6.56 -6.19
CA LEU A 406 -19.62 5.85 -7.04
C LEU A 406 -20.16 6.76 -8.14
N THR A 407 -20.32 8.05 -7.85
CA THR A 407 -20.77 9.03 -8.84
C THR A 407 -19.71 9.18 -9.94
N LEU A 408 -18.43 9.35 -9.62
CA LEU A 408 -17.34 9.41 -10.61
C LEU A 408 -17.12 8.09 -11.35
N SER A 409 -17.24 6.95 -10.66
CA SER A 409 -17.07 5.62 -11.26
C SER A 409 -18.24 5.20 -12.14
N CYS A 410 -19.48 5.56 -11.80
CA CYS A 410 -20.65 5.32 -12.65
C CYS A 410 -20.81 6.39 -13.74
N SER A 411 -20.34 7.63 -13.51
CA SER A 411 -20.31 8.65 -14.59
C SER A 411 -19.35 8.26 -15.72
N SER A 412 -18.32 7.48 -15.40
CA SER A 412 -17.41 6.91 -16.41
C SER A 412 -17.93 5.62 -17.05
N VAL A 413 -19.00 5.01 -16.51
CA VAL A 413 -19.55 3.71 -16.93
C VAL A 413 -21.07 3.71 -16.81
N PHE A 414 -21.78 3.96 -17.91
CA PHE A 414 -23.24 3.95 -17.95
C PHE A 414 -23.75 2.49 -17.96
N LEU A 415 -24.20 1.97 -16.81
CA LEU A 415 -24.77 0.62 -16.72
C LEU A 415 -26.12 0.63 -15.96
N PRO A 416 -27.15 -0.09 -16.44
CA PRO A 416 -28.47 -0.09 -15.81
C PRO A 416 -28.65 -1.09 -14.65
N LYS A 417 -27.65 -1.93 -14.34
CA LYS A 417 -27.71 -2.94 -13.27
C LYS A 417 -26.39 -3.01 -12.51
N TYR A 418 -26.45 -3.00 -11.18
CA TYR A 418 -25.28 -3.02 -10.30
C TYR A 418 -25.44 -4.09 -9.21
N HIS A 419 -24.38 -4.84 -8.95
CA HIS A 419 -24.21 -5.62 -7.72
C HIS A 419 -23.02 -5.04 -6.98
N LEU A 420 -23.22 -4.64 -5.73
CA LEU A 420 -22.20 -3.95 -4.93
C LEU A 420 -21.63 -4.91 -3.90
N LEU A 421 -20.30 -5.02 -3.86
CA LEU A 421 -19.55 -5.66 -2.79
C LEU A 421 -19.03 -4.55 -1.87
N PRO A 422 -19.74 -4.21 -0.78
CA PRO A 422 -19.38 -3.09 0.07
C PRO A 422 -18.18 -3.43 0.97
N THR A 423 -17.36 -2.43 1.28
CA THR A 423 -16.49 -2.47 2.45
C THR A 423 -17.38 -2.43 3.69
N SER A 424 -17.53 -3.58 4.33
CA SER A 424 -18.54 -3.82 5.37
C SER A 424 -17.96 -4.36 6.68
N THR A 425 -16.64 -4.48 6.78
CA THR A 425 -16.00 -5.19 7.88
C THR A 425 -15.70 -4.34 9.10
N PHE A 426 -16.01 -3.05 9.12
CA PHE A 426 -15.42 -2.09 10.06
C PHE A 426 -16.33 -1.74 11.27
N PRO A 427 -15.82 -1.02 12.30
CA PRO A 427 -16.60 -0.68 13.49
C PRO A 427 -17.95 0.01 13.19
N PRO A 428 -18.91 0.05 14.14
CA PRO A 428 -20.30 0.47 13.88
C PRO A 428 -20.50 1.83 13.20
N TYR A 429 -19.53 2.75 13.33
CA TYR A 429 -19.55 4.05 12.66
C TYR A 429 -19.23 3.96 11.16
N GLN A 430 -18.35 3.04 10.74
CA GLN A 430 -17.94 2.92 9.34
C GLN A 430 -19.04 2.37 8.43
N GLU A 431 -19.72 1.32 8.89
CA GLU A 431 -20.83 0.76 8.12
C GLU A 431 -22.02 1.72 8.00
N ARG A 432 -22.25 2.57 9.01
CA ARG A 432 -23.26 3.64 8.93
C ARG A 432 -22.88 4.65 7.85
N GLY A 433 -21.61 5.05 7.80
CA GLY A 433 -21.06 5.85 6.70
C GLY A 433 -21.32 5.20 5.35
N SER A 434 -20.91 3.94 5.15
CA SER A 434 -21.12 3.20 3.90
C SER A 434 -22.60 3.07 3.50
N LEU A 435 -23.52 2.83 4.45
CA LEU A 435 -24.95 2.73 4.17
C LEU A 435 -25.57 4.08 3.79
N SER A 436 -25.23 5.16 4.50
CA SER A 436 -25.66 6.53 4.17
C SER A 436 -25.17 6.93 2.78
N ALA A 437 -23.93 6.58 2.49
CA ALA A 437 -23.25 6.81 1.24
C ALA A 437 -24.00 6.09 0.08
N LEU A 438 -24.29 4.79 0.24
CA LEU A 438 -25.08 4.01 -0.73
C LEU A 438 -26.47 4.60 -0.97
N ARG A 439 -27.20 4.97 0.10
CA ARG A 439 -28.55 5.54 -0.02
C ARG A 439 -28.57 6.82 -0.84
N ARG A 440 -27.59 7.72 -0.67
CA ARG A 440 -27.52 8.96 -1.47
C ARG A 440 -27.31 8.68 -2.95
N HIS A 441 -26.42 7.74 -3.31
CA HIS A 441 -26.17 7.43 -4.72
C HIS A 441 -27.45 6.95 -5.44
N TRP A 442 -28.21 6.05 -4.81
CA TRP A 442 -29.46 5.54 -5.36
C TRP A 442 -30.59 6.57 -5.37
N LEU A 443 -30.63 7.49 -4.39
CA LEU A 443 -31.60 8.61 -4.38
C LEU A 443 -31.29 9.71 -5.41
N ILE A 444 -30.04 9.79 -5.90
CA ILE A 444 -29.66 10.73 -6.97
C ILE A 444 -29.96 10.15 -8.37
N GLN A 445 -30.07 8.82 -8.50
CA GLN A 445 -30.37 8.14 -9.77
C GLN A 445 -31.85 7.75 -9.98
N GLY A 446 -32.68 7.82 -8.94
CA GLY A 446 -34.14 7.70 -9.02
C GLY A 446 -34.81 9.06 -9.04
#